data_AF-A0A382YCN5-F1
#
_entry.id   AF-A0A382YCN5-F1
#
_cell.length_a   1.000
_cell.length_b   1.000
_cell.length_c   1.000
_cell.angle_alpha   90.00
_cell.angle_beta   90.00
_cell.angle_gamma   90.00
#
_symmetry.space_group_name_H-M   'P 1'
#
loop_
_entity.id
_entity.type
_entity.pdbx_description
1 polymer ?
#
loop_
_entity_poly.entity_id
_entity_poly.type
_entity_poly.pdbx_seq_one_letter_code
_entity_poly.pdbx_strand_id
1 'polypeptide(L)'
;MKFRVTKLAGSLVFAISIGFANSSTFGQGDAAHELTTLLEKNCLACHGVSTQTAGINLSALLEERPLVKNLDTWRRVIGALEVGNMPPP
;
A
#
# COMPACT_ATOMS: atom_id res chain seq x y z
N MET A 1 52.07 20.77 1.58
CA MET A 1 52.46 19.39 1.95
C MET A 1 53.30 19.45 3.23
N LYS A 2 52.69 19.19 4.40
CA LYS A 2 53.37 19.02 5.69
C LYS A 2 52.54 18.03 6.54
N PHE A 3 53.20 16.92 6.89
CA PHE A 3 52.68 15.76 7.63
C PHE A 3 52.38 16.09 9.10
N ARG A 4 51.42 15.37 9.70
CA ARG A 4 51.69 14.49 10.85
C ARG A 4 50.48 13.64 11.25
N VAL A 5 50.63 12.34 11.09
CA VAL A 5 49.88 11.28 11.79
C VAL A 5 50.51 11.13 13.16
N THR A 6 49.78 11.39 14.25
CA THR A 6 50.10 10.81 15.58
C THR A 6 48.97 11.05 16.60
N LYS A 7 48.24 9.98 16.96
CA LYS A 7 48.32 9.29 18.27
C LYS A 7 47.06 8.47 18.53
N LEU A 8 47.28 7.17 18.77
CA LEU A 8 46.33 6.27 19.45
C LEU A 8 45.96 6.86 20.82
N ALA A 9 44.67 6.88 21.12
CA ALA A 9 44.16 6.79 22.49
C ALA A 9 42.79 6.10 22.42
N GLY A 10 42.59 5.11 23.28
CA GLY A 10 41.47 4.20 23.20
C GLY A 10 40.12 4.81 23.52
N SER A 11 39.09 4.20 22.97
CA SER A 11 37.94 3.77 23.76
C SER A 11 37.15 2.77 22.95
N LEU A 12 37.24 1.52 23.37
CA LEU A 12 36.27 0.49 23.07
C LEU A 12 34.96 0.91 23.75
N VAL A 13 34.14 1.72 23.08
CA VAL A 13 32.74 1.89 23.49
C VAL A 13 31.95 0.81 22.77
N PHE A 14 31.75 -0.32 23.46
CA PHE A 14 30.73 -1.28 23.10
C PHE A 14 29.37 -0.64 23.41
N ALA A 15 28.83 0.14 22.47
CA ALA A 15 27.48 0.67 22.57
C ALA A 15 26.50 -0.44 22.19
N ILE A 16 26.06 -1.22 23.19
CA ILE A 16 24.79 -1.93 23.11
C ILE A 16 23.69 -0.85 23.09
N SER A 17 23.04 -0.70 21.95
CA SER A 17 21.68 -0.17 21.89
C SER A 17 20.86 -1.10 21.03
N ILE A 18 20.18 -2.02 21.72
CA ILE A 18 19.04 -2.78 21.20
C ILE A 18 17.91 -1.77 20.93
N GLY A 19 17.22 -1.91 19.79
CA GLY A 19 15.93 -1.24 19.51
C GLY A 19 16.04 -0.29 18.31
N PHE A 20 15.28 -0.43 17.23
CA PHE A 20 13.93 -0.98 17.06
C PHE A 20 13.90 -1.94 15.87
N ALA A 21 13.71 -3.24 16.12
CA ALA A 21 13.18 -4.12 15.08
C ALA A 21 11.70 -3.75 14.90
N ASN A 22 11.42 -2.83 13.99
CA ASN A 22 10.06 -2.59 13.51
C ASN A 22 9.66 -3.82 12.67
N SER A 23 9.20 -4.87 13.35
CA SER A 23 8.65 -6.07 12.71
C SER A 23 7.25 -5.77 12.18
N SER A 24 7.14 -4.92 11.15
CA SER A 24 5.88 -4.66 10.45
C SER A 24 5.80 -5.38 9.10
N THR A 25 6.87 -6.04 8.67
CA THR A 25 6.99 -6.59 7.31
C THR A 25 6.10 -7.82 7.06
N PHE A 26 5.62 -8.52 8.09
CA PHE A 26 4.85 -9.75 7.91
C PHE A 26 3.33 -9.55 7.74
N GLY A 27 2.74 -8.42 8.18
CA GLY A 27 1.29 -8.22 8.10
C GLY A 27 0.80 -7.52 6.82
N GLN A 28 1.69 -6.85 6.10
CA GLN A 28 1.30 -5.99 4.98
C GLN A 28 1.08 -6.75 3.66
N GLY A 29 1.77 -7.89 3.49
CA GLY A 29 1.59 -8.76 2.32
C GLY A 29 0.26 -9.50 2.32
N ASP A 30 -0.15 -10.03 3.46
CA ASP A 30 -1.37 -10.84 3.59
C ASP A 30 -2.64 -9.99 3.41
N ALA A 31 -2.69 -8.80 4.02
CA ALA A 31 -3.83 -7.89 3.87
C ALA A 31 -4.00 -7.38 2.43
N ALA A 32 -2.89 -7.10 1.74
CA ALA A 32 -2.93 -6.70 0.33
C ALA A 32 -3.42 -7.86 -0.56
N HIS A 33 -3.01 -9.09 -0.27
CA HIS A 33 -3.43 -10.27 -1.02
C HIS A 33 -4.91 -10.62 -0.81
N GLU A 34 -5.40 -10.54 0.43
CA GLU A 34 -6.82 -10.73 0.76
C GLU A 34 -7.70 -9.71 0.03
N LEU A 35 -7.33 -8.43 0.11
CA LEU A 35 -8.07 -7.36 -0.56
C LEU A 35 -8.12 -7.57 -2.08
N THR A 36 -6.98 -7.93 -2.69
CA THR A 36 -6.90 -8.20 -4.13
C THR A 36 -7.85 -9.33 -4.51
N THR A 37 -7.87 -10.41 -3.73
CA THR A 37 -8.76 -11.56 -3.95
C THR A 37 -10.25 -11.17 -3.84
N LEU A 38 -10.61 -10.33 -2.87
CA LEU A 38 -11.98 -9.86 -2.71
C LEU A 38 -12.43 -8.98 -3.89
N LEU A 39 -11.56 -8.09 -4.38
CA LEU A 39 -11.87 -7.23 -5.51
C LEU A 39 -11.99 -8.04 -6.80
N GLU A 40 -11.09 -8.99 -7.05
CA GLU A 40 -11.17 -9.87 -8.22
C GLU A 40 -12.49 -10.64 -8.27
N LYS A 41 -12.91 -11.21 -7.13
CA LYS A 41 -14.13 -12.02 -7.05
C LYS A 41 -15.42 -11.22 -7.16
N ASN A 42 -15.46 -10.01 -6.61
CA ASN A 42 -16.72 -9.28 -6.43
C ASN A 42 -16.84 -8.00 -7.28
N CYS A 43 -15.74 -7.43 -7.74
CA CYS A 43 -15.72 -6.09 -8.35
C CYS A 43 -15.23 -6.11 -9.80
N LEU A 44 -14.13 -6.80 -10.08
CA LEU A 44 -13.41 -6.68 -11.36
C LEU A 44 -14.12 -7.39 -12.54
N ALA A 45 -15.07 -8.28 -12.28
CA ALA A 45 -15.88 -8.89 -13.35
C ALA A 45 -16.72 -7.85 -14.12
N CYS A 46 -17.26 -6.84 -13.42
CA CYS A 46 -18.12 -5.80 -13.99
C CYS A 46 -17.44 -4.42 -14.08
N HIS A 47 -16.37 -4.19 -13.31
CA HIS A 47 -15.64 -2.93 -13.25
C HIS A 47 -14.13 -3.11 -13.51
N GLY A 48 -13.71 -4.18 -14.18
CA GLY A 48 -12.33 -4.41 -14.58
C GLY A 48 -11.97 -3.75 -15.92
N VAL A 49 -10.83 -4.15 -16.50
CA VAL A 49 -10.37 -3.58 -17.79
C VAL A 49 -11.34 -3.89 -18.93
N SER A 50 -11.85 -5.13 -18.97
CA SER A 50 -12.72 -5.63 -20.04
C SER A 50 -14.16 -5.11 -19.93
N THR A 51 -14.66 -4.95 -18.70
CA THR A 51 -16.04 -4.56 -18.42
C THR A 51 -15.99 -3.36 -17.49
N GLN A 52 -16.47 -2.21 -17.97
CA GLN A 52 -16.39 -0.93 -17.26
C GLN A 52 -17.80 -0.38 -17.01
N THR A 53 -18.61 -1.16 -16.29
CA THR A 53 -20.00 -0.77 -15.98
C THR A 53 -20.02 0.60 -15.32
N ALA A 54 -20.98 1.44 -15.74
CA ALA A 54 -21.08 2.84 -15.33
C ALA A 54 -19.81 3.69 -15.59
N GLY A 55 -18.96 3.28 -16.53
CA GLY A 55 -17.73 3.98 -16.91
C GLY A 55 -16.59 3.88 -15.89
N ILE A 56 -16.62 2.88 -15.00
CA ILE A 56 -15.60 2.71 -13.95
C ILE A 56 -14.68 1.53 -14.29
N ASN A 57 -13.37 1.81 -14.33
CA ASN A 57 -12.30 0.81 -14.41
C ASN A 57 -11.52 0.78 -13.09
N LEU A 58 -11.90 -0.12 -12.18
CA LEU A 58 -11.27 -0.30 -10.87
C LEU A 58 -9.84 -0.81 -10.99
N SER A 59 -9.51 -1.63 -11.99
CA SER A 59 -8.14 -2.11 -12.20
C SER A 59 -7.17 -0.94 -12.40
N ALA A 60 -7.53 0.02 -13.26
CA ALA A 60 -6.73 1.22 -13.48
C ALA A 60 -6.64 2.10 -12.23
N LEU A 61 -7.76 2.29 -11.52
CA LEU A 61 -7.82 3.12 -10.31
C LEU A 61 -6.93 2.57 -9.17
N LEU A 62 -6.82 1.24 -9.04
CA LEU A 62 -5.97 0.59 -8.05
C LEU A 62 -4.48 0.75 -8.32
N GLU A 63 -4.08 0.90 -9.58
CA GLU A 63 -2.69 1.11 -9.99
C GLU A 63 -2.28 2.59 -9.90
N GLU A 64 -3.26 3.50 -10.01
CA GLU A 64 -3.00 4.93 -10.07
C GLU A 64 -2.44 5.48 -8.74
N ARG A 65 -1.44 6.36 -8.86
CA ARG A 65 -0.78 7.03 -7.73
C ARG A 65 -0.75 8.55 -7.96
N PRO A 66 -0.97 9.38 -6.93
CA PRO A 66 -1.45 8.97 -5.60
C PRO A 66 -2.91 8.51 -5.66
N LEU A 67 -3.32 7.58 -4.80
CA LEU A 67 -4.69 7.02 -4.83
C LEU A 67 -5.79 8.09 -4.71
N VAL A 68 -5.48 9.19 -4.00
CA VAL A 68 -6.39 10.34 -3.83
C VAL A 68 -6.64 11.15 -5.11
N LYS A 69 -5.93 10.86 -6.20
CA LYS A 69 -6.12 11.56 -7.49
C LYS A 69 -7.56 11.45 -8.01
N ASN A 70 -8.23 10.33 -7.75
CA ASN A 70 -9.62 10.08 -8.16
C ASN A 70 -10.56 9.99 -6.95
N LEU A 71 -10.38 10.87 -5.97
CA LEU A 71 -11.13 10.83 -4.70
C LEU A 71 -12.66 10.79 -4.90
N ASP A 72 -13.19 11.55 -5.86
CA ASP A 72 -14.64 11.57 -6.10
C ASP A 72 -15.15 10.24 -6.66
N THR A 73 -14.37 9.55 -7.48
CA THR A 73 -14.68 8.19 -7.93
C THR A 73 -14.66 7.22 -6.76
N TRP A 74 -13.64 7.30 -5.90
CA TRP A 74 -13.59 6.47 -4.68
C TRP A 74 -14.76 6.71 -3.74
N ARG A 75 -15.19 7.97 -3.56
CA ARG A 75 -16.39 8.29 -2.77
C ARG A 75 -17.65 7.66 -3.34
N ARG A 76 -17.80 7.63 -4.67
CA ARG A 76 -18.93 6.95 -5.32
C ARG A 76 -18.90 5.44 -5.10
N VAL A 77 -17.72 4.81 -5.18
CA VAL A 77 -17.55 3.38 -4.90
C VAL A 77 -17.94 3.07 -3.46
N ILE A 78 -17.44 3.85 -2.49
CA ILE A 78 -17.79 3.70 -1.07
C ILE A 78 -19.30 3.86 -0.87
N GLY A 79 -19.91 4.91 -1.43
CA GLY A 79 -21.35 5.13 -1.31
C GLY A 79 -22.19 3.99 -1.90
N ALA A 80 -21.76 3.36 -2.99
CA ALA A 80 -22.45 2.21 -3.57
C ALA A 80 -22.38 0.96 -2.67
N LEU A 81 -21.26 0.76 -1.98
CA LEU A 81 -21.07 -0.32 -1.00
C LEU A 81 -21.91 -0.06 0.25
N GLU A 82 -21.91 1.17 0.77
CA GLU A 82 -22.64 1.56 1.99
C GLU A 82 -24.15 1.34 1.88
N VAL A 83 -24.73 1.56 0.69
CA VAL A 83 -26.17 1.33 0.44
C VAL A 83 -26.48 -0.09 -0.05
N GLY A 84 -25.49 -0.97 -0.16
CA GLY A 84 -25.67 -2.36 -0.60
C GLY A 84 -26.05 -2.52 -2.07
N ASN A 85 -25.77 -1.53 -2.92
CA ASN A 85 -25.98 -1.64 -4.38
C ASN A 85 -24.90 -2.52 -5.06
N MET A 86 -23.83 -2.84 -4.33
CA MET A 86 -22.71 -3.66 -4.81
C MET A 86 -22.26 -4.65 -3.73
N PRO A 87 -21.95 -5.91 -4.09
CA PRO A 87 -22.23 -6.52 -5.40
C PRO A 87 -23.76 -6.61 -5.62
N PRO A 88 -24.25 -6.47 -6.87
CA PRO A 88 -25.67 -6.57 -7.17
C PRO A 88 -26.23 -7.97 -6.82
N PRO A 89 -27.53 -8.08 -6.47
CA PRO A 89 -28.17 -9.35 -6.12
C PRO A 89 -28.26 -10.35 -7.26
#